data_AF-A0A1B8C053-F1
#
_entry.id   AF-A0A1B8C053-F1
#
_cell.length_a   1.000
_cell.length_b   1.000
_cell.length_c   1.000
_cell.angle_alpha   90.00
_cell.angle_beta   90.00
_cell.angle_gamma   90.00
#
_symmetry.space_group_name_H-M   'P 1'
#
loop_
_entity.id
_entity.type
_entity.pdbx_description
1 polymer ?
#
loop_
_entity_poly.entity_id
_entity_poly.type
_entity_poly.pdbx_seq_one_letter_code
_entity_poly.pdbx_strand_id
1 'polypeptide(L)'
;MTSQERHSLTASIASKSDPSSAARALTAPAEEKFSTGSPESDIEGGLRPVWGSIIDVAADTDHQSQEPLVAVLRAVQQQKFANDASEVTVWGEKVKVWSDLPLFGASVRDAWNRAPGTGSANDFSASQWKNINGFLARLTSLSSSTPAFDFSMFGLWTLRSASEANEPSPADVDAGKVWFEYAEDVLTKLSKEEKSFPAKVGAGGGSYADKEWTGFNPQRLEVWQAALR
;
A
#
# COMPACT_ATOMS: atom_id res chain seq x y z
N MET A 1 -5.25 11.43 -18.15
CA MET A 1 -3.95 12.05 -18.49
C MET A 1 -2.95 11.53 -17.49
N THR A 2 -1.88 10.88 -17.93
CA THR A 2 -0.78 10.44 -17.07
C THR A 2 -0.03 11.67 -16.60
N SER A 3 0.09 11.86 -15.28
CA SER A 3 0.75 13.03 -14.72
C SER A 3 2.25 13.01 -15.05
N GLN A 4 2.90 14.18 -15.01
CA GLN A 4 4.34 14.30 -15.26
C GLN A 4 5.14 13.47 -14.24
N GLU A 5 4.70 13.45 -12.98
CA GLU A 5 5.34 12.69 -11.91
C GLU A 5 5.36 11.18 -12.22
N ARG A 6 4.25 10.64 -12.74
CA ARG A 6 4.15 9.22 -13.12
C ARG A 6 5.14 8.86 -14.22
N HIS A 7 5.27 9.66 -15.27
CA HIS A 7 6.24 9.38 -16.35
C HIS A 7 7.68 9.42 -15.85
N SER A 8 8.02 10.43 -15.03
CA SER A 8 9.35 10.55 -14.43
C SER A 8 9.66 9.35 -13.55
N LEU A 9 8.72 8.93 -12.70
CA LEU A 9 8.89 7.77 -11.83
C LEU A 9 9.08 6.47 -12.61
N THR A 10 8.26 6.22 -13.63
CA THR A 10 8.40 5.04 -14.51
C THR A 10 9.77 5.02 -15.19
N ALA A 11 10.23 6.17 -15.71
CA ALA A 11 11.54 6.27 -16.34
C ALA A 11 12.68 6.03 -15.35
N SER A 12 12.56 6.54 -14.11
CA SER A 12 13.55 6.30 -13.05
C SER A 12 13.65 4.82 -12.66
N ILE A 13 12.53 4.11 -12.59
CA ILE A 13 12.50 2.67 -12.30
C ILE A 13 13.12 1.88 -13.45
N ALA A 14 12.72 2.17 -14.70
CA ALA A 14 13.24 1.49 -15.88
C ALA A 14 14.76 1.67 -16.04
N SER A 15 15.27 2.86 -15.74
CA SER A 15 16.71 3.18 -15.80
C SER A 15 17.50 2.76 -14.56
N LYS A 16 16.84 2.21 -13.53
CA LYS A 16 17.45 1.90 -12.22
C LYS A 16 18.23 3.10 -11.66
N SER A 17 17.66 4.29 -11.83
CA SER A 17 18.20 5.53 -11.29
C SER A 17 18.38 5.44 -9.77
N ASP A 18 19.28 6.26 -9.23
CA ASP A 18 19.45 6.41 -7.79
C ASP A 18 18.08 6.70 -7.09
N PRO A 19 17.65 5.88 -6.11
CA PRO A 19 16.35 6.04 -5.48
C PRO A 19 16.14 7.40 -4.82
N SER A 20 17.20 8.01 -4.27
CA SER A 20 17.12 9.33 -3.62
C SER A 20 16.84 10.43 -4.63
N SER A 21 17.47 10.35 -5.80
CA SER A 21 17.27 11.29 -6.90
C SER A 21 15.86 11.17 -7.49
N ALA A 22 15.38 9.93 -7.71
CA ALA A 22 14.03 9.68 -8.17
C ALA A 22 12.98 10.15 -7.15
N ALA A 23 13.20 9.89 -5.85
CA ALA A 23 12.34 10.40 -4.79
C ALA A 23 12.27 11.93 -4.80
N ARG A 24 13.40 12.64 -4.98
CA ARG A 24 13.41 14.12 -5.02
C ARG A 24 12.65 14.66 -6.22
N ALA A 25 12.85 14.05 -7.39
CA ALA A 25 12.12 14.45 -8.59
C ALA A 25 10.61 14.23 -8.44
N LEU A 26 10.20 13.17 -7.75
CA LEU A 26 8.81 12.84 -7.48
C LEU A 26 8.17 13.83 -6.48
N THR A 27 8.88 14.22 -5.42
CA THR A 27 8.31 15.04 -4.34
C THR A 27 8.45 16.54 -4.55
N ALA A 28 9.40 17.00 -5.38
CA ALA A 28 9.65 18.43 -5.63
C ALA A 28 8.39 19.25 -5.97
N PRO A 29 7.46 18.81 -6.86
CA PRO A 29 6.25 19.58 -7.17
C PRO A 29 5.30 19.76 -5.97
N ALA A 30 5.33 18.83 -5.01
CA ALA A 30 4.57 18.92 -3.78
C ALA A 30 5.25 19.89 -2.79
N GLU A 31 6.58 19.79 -2.65
CA GLU A 31 7.34 20.67 -1.76
C GLU A 31 7.23 22.15 -2.16
N GLU A 32 7.20 22.47 -3.46
CA GLU A 32 7.00 23.84 -3.95
C GLU A 32 5.66 24.46 -3.49
N LYS A 33 4.66 23.64 -3.20
CA LYS A 33 3.34 24.07 -2.71
C LYS A 33 3.25 24.13 -1.19
N PHE A 34 4.18 23.47 -0.49
CA PHE A 34 4.17 23.38 0.96
C PHE A 34 4.90 24.60 1.54
N SER A 35 4.11 25.53 2.06
CA SER A 35 4.58 26.66 2.85
C SER A 35 4.05 26.55 4.28
N THR A 36 4.73 27.18 5.24
CA THR A 36 4.25 27.21 6.62
C THR A 36 2.87 27.90 6.64
N GLY A 37 1.84 27.18 7.08
CA GLY A 37 0.47 27.69 7.11
C GLY A 37 -0.32 27.51 5.81
N SER A 38 0.20 26.75 4.83
CA SER A 38 -0.60 26.34 3.66
C SER A 38 -1.94 25.72 4.11
N PRO A 39 -3.05 26.05 3.43
CA PRO A 39 -4.33 25.39 3.65
C PRO A 39 -4.20 23.86 3.49
N GLU A 40 -4.96 23.12 4.29
CA GLU A 40 -4.97 21.66 4.25
C GLU A 40 -5.33 21.12 2.85
N SER A 41 -6.23 21.78 2.13
CA SER A 41 -6.57 21.45 0.74
C SER A 41 -5.39 21.50 -0.21
N ASP A 42 -4.46 22.44 0.01
CA ASP A 42 -3.28 22.60 -0.83
C ASP A 42 -2.24 21.54 -0.50
N ILE A 43 -2.13 21.18 0.78
CA ILE A 43 -1.31 20.06 1.26
C ILE A 43 -1.81 18.75 0.63
N GLU A 44 -3.11 18.46 0.74
CA GLU A 44 -3.73 17.29 0.10
C GLU A 44 -3.52 17.30 -1.42
N GLY A 45 -3.73 18.46 -2.06
CA GLY A 45 -3.56 18.64 -3.49
C GLY A 45 -2.12 18.46 -3.98
N GLY A 46 -1.12 18.65 -3.11
CA GLY A 46 0.28 18.34 -3.39
C GLY A 46 0.63 16.87 -3.15
N LEU A 47 0.12 16.27 -2.07
CA LEU A 47 0.44 14.89 -1.69
C LEU A 47 -0.26 13.83 -2.55
N ARG A 48 -1.53 14.04 -2.90
CA ARG A 48 -2.31 13.05 -3.65
C ARG A 48 -1.70 12.69 -5.02
N PRO A 49 -1.17 13.63 -5.82
CA PRO A 49 -0.46 13.29 -7.05
C PRO A 49 0.79 12.43 -6.84
N VAL A 50 1.54 12.67 -5.76
CA VAL A 50 2.72 11.87 -5.40
C VAL A 50 2.31 10.42 -5.11
N TRP A 51 1.33 10.23 -4.23
CA TRP A 51 0.83 8.91 -3.85
C TRP A 51 0.15 8.18 -5.00
N GLY A 52 -0.68 8.89 -5.76
CA GLY A 52 -1.32 8.36 -6.96
C GLY A 52 -0.30 7.86 -7.98
N SER A 53 0.80 8.59 -8.18
CA SER A 53 1.88 8.19 -9.08
C SER A 53 2.58 6.91 -8.61
N ILE A 54 2.90 6.80 -7.31
CA ILE A 54 3.50 5.56 -6.76
C ILE A 54 2.57 4.38 -6.93
N ILE A 55 1.28 4.55 -6.61
CA ILE A 55 0.28 3.48 -6.68
C ILE A 55 0.04 3.03 -8.12
N ASP A 56 -0.12 3.97 -9.04
CA ASP A 56 -0.35 3.65 -10.45
C ASP A 56 0.88 2.97 -11.07
N VAL A 57 2.09 3.42 -10.73
CA VAL A 57 3.32 2.76 -11.19
C VAL A 57 3.47 1.38 -10.56
N ALA A 58 3.10 1.20 -9.29
CA ALA A 58 3.07 -0.11 -8.65
C ALA A 58 2.11 -1.06 -9.40
N ALA A 59 0.89 -0.61 -9.72
CA ALA A 59 -0.08 -1.41 -10.44
C ALA A 59 0.42 -1.81 -11.86
N ASP A 60 1.10 -0.90 -12.55
CA ASP A 60 1.59 -1.16 -13.92
C ASP A 60 2.94 -1.89 -13.99
N THR A 61 3.67 -1.98 -12.88
CA THR A 61 4.96 -2.68 -12.80
C THR A 61 4.75 -4.10 -12.32
N ASP A 62 5.24 -5.08 -13.07
CA ASP A 62 5.22 -6.49 -12.67
C ASP A 62 5.77 -6.66 -11.24
N HIS A 63 5.06 -7.43 -10.41
CA HIS A 63 5.39 -7.60 -8.99
C HIS A 63 6.82 -8.09 -8.70
N GLN A 64 7.44 -8.79 -9.66
CA GLN A 64 8.83 -9.26 -9.55
C GLN A 64 9.86 -8.15 -9.84
N SER A 65 9.42 -7.02 -10.37
CA SER A 65 10.26 -5.88 -10.79
C SER A 65 10.06 -4.62 -9.95
N GLN A 66 9.43 -4.74 -8.78
CA GLN A 66 9.03 -3.59 -7.95
C GLN A 66 10.07 -3.15 -6.89
N GLU A 67 11.16 -3.90 -6.67
CA GLU A 67 12.23 -3.51 -5.75
C GLU A 67 12.69 -2.04 -5.91
N PRO A 68 12.93 -1.53 -7.14
CA PRO A 68 13.31 -0.12 -7.31
C PRO A 68 12.24 0.85 -6.81
N LEU A 69 10.96 0.56 -7.00
CA LEU A 69 9.87 1.42 -6.52
C LEU A 69 9.78 1.41 -4.99
N VAL A 70 9.98 0.25 -4.35
CA VAL A 70 10.08 0.14 -2.89
C VAL A 70 11.24 0.99 -2.37
N ALA A 71 12.39 0.96 -3.05
CA ALA A 71 13.54 1.79 -2.70
C ALA A 71 13.25 3.29 -2.84
N VAL A 72 12.51 3.71 -3.89
CA VAL A 72 12.09 5.10 -4.07
C VAL A 72 11.17 5.55 -2.94
N LEU A 73 10.14 4.77 -2.58
CA LEU A 73 9.24 5.15 -1.49
C LEU A 73 9.97 5.20 -0.13
N ARG A 74 10.93 4.30 0.10
CA ARG A 74 11.81 4.39 1.29
C ARG A 74 12.66 5.66 1.25
N ALA A 75 13.20 6.03 0.08
CA ALA A 75 13.97 7.25 -0.07
C ALA A 75 13.10 8.48 0.17
N VAL A 76 11.85 8.52 -0.32
CA VAL A 76 10.85 9.54 0.03
C VAL A 76 10.71 9.62 1.55
N GLN A 77 10.44 8.50 2.22
CA GLN A 77 10.24 8.45 3.68
C GLN A 77 11.42 9.00 4.50
N GLN A 78 12.63 8.93 3.94
CA GLN A 78 13.87 9.42 4.55
C GLN A 78 14.24 10.85 4.15
N GLN A 79 13.48 11.49 3.26
CA GLN A 79 13.76 12.86 2.83
C GLN A 79 13.62 13.85 3.98
N LYS A 80 14.53 14.82 3.99
CA LYS A 80 14.43 16.00 4.84
C LYS A 80 13.87 17.13 4.02
N PHE A 81 12.92 17.84 4.60
CA PHE A 81 12.37 19.07 4.02
C PHE A 81 13.48 20.11 3.90
N ALA A 82 13.53 20.83 2.77
CA ALA A 82 14.58 21.82 2.53
C ALA A 82 14.48 23.06 3.46
N ASN A 83 13.29 23.38 3.97
CA ASN A 83 12.98 24.68 4.61
C ASN A 83 12.44 24.56 6.05
N ASP A 84 12.87 23.58 6.86
CA ASP A 84 12.45 23.33 8.27
C ASP A 84 10.94 23.09 8.51
N ALA A 85 10.06 23.34 7.53
CA ALA A 85 8.63 23.02 7.52
C ALA A 85 8.39 21.51 7.31
N SER A 86 8.98 20.70 8.18
CA SER A 86 8.87 19.23 8.14
C SER A 86 7.51 18.70 8.59
N GLU A 87 6.66 19.55 9.17
CA GLU A 87 5.35 19.22 9.71
C GLU A 87 4.23 20.00 9.01
N VAL A 88 3.16 19.30 8.68
CA VAL A 88 1.92 19.83 8.11
C VAL A 88 0.73 19.37 8.94
N THR A 89 -0.42 20.03 8.79
CA THR A 89 -1.68 19.54 9.38
C THR A 89 -2.49 18.83 8.31
N VAL A 90 -2.90 17.60 8.59
CA VAL A 90 -3.79 16.79 7.74
C VAL A 90 -4.84 16.16 8.64
N TRP A 91 -6.11 16.34 8.30
CA TRP A 91 -7.31 15.92 9.03
C TRP A 91 -7.27 16.30 10.51
N GLY A 92 -6.77 17.51 10.80
CA GLY A 92 -6.63 18.04 12.16
C GLY A 92 -5.44 17.50 12.95
N GLU A 93 -4.61 16.62 12.37
CA GLU A 93 -3.41 16.08 13.02
C GLU A 93 -2.13 16.69 12.45
N LYS A 94 -1.16 16.99 13.32
CA LYS A 94 0.18 17.39 12.90
C LYS A 94 1.00 16.16 12.57
N VAL A 95 1.52 16.12 11.34
CA VAL A 95 2.24 14.96 10.78
C VAL A 95 3.49 15.43 10.06
N LYS A 96 4.51 14.59 10.08
CA LYS A 96 5.73 14.83 9.32
C LYS A 96 5.53 14.38 7.88
N VAL A 97 5.68 15.31 6.93
CA VAL A 97 5.27 15.14 5.53
C VAL A 97 5.81 13.85 4.91
N TRP A 98 7.10 13.56 5.09
CA TRP A 98 7.71 12.41 4.45
C TRP A 98 7.86 11.20 5.37
N SER A 99 8.19 11.39 6.65
CA SER A 99 8.40 10.23 7.54
C SER A 99 7.11 9.49 7.88
N ASP A 100 5.99 10.21 7.94
CA ASP A 100 4.70 9.66 8.38
C ASP A 100 3.79 9.30 7.20
N LEU A 101 4.18 9.67 5.97
CA LEU A 101 3.47 9.39 4.72
C LEU A 101 1.95 9.72 4.80
N PRO A 102 1.58 10.93 5.21
CA PRO A 102 0.19 11.30 5.39
C PRO A 102 -0.57 11.17 4.08
N LEU A 103 -1.82 10.73 4.16
CA LEU A 103 -2.69 10.39 3.03
C LEU A 103 -2.24 9.21 2.15
N PHE A 104 -1.05 8.61 2.35
CA PHE A 104 -0.64 7.48 1.55
C PHE A 104 -1.54 6.26 1.78
N GLY A 105 -1.82 5.91 3.03
CA GLY A 105 -2.78 4.84 3.37
C GLY A 105 -4.20 5.10 2.85
N ALA A 106 -4.66 6.36 2.88
CA ALA A 106 -5.93 6.76 2.30
C ALA A 106 -5.93 6.60 0.77
N SER A 107 -4.84 6.97 0.11
CA SER A 107 -4.69 6.82 -1.35
C SER A 107 -4.64 5.34 -1.74
N VAL A 108 -3.98 4.50 -0.94
CA VAL A 108 -4.02 3.04 -1.11
C VAL A 108 -5.45 2.52 -0.93
N ARG A 109 -6.20 3.02 0.06
CA ARG A 109 -7.61 2.65 0.26
C ARG A 109 -8.49 3.02 -0.94
N ASP A 110 -8.27 4.19 -1.54
CA ASP A 110 -8.96 4.63 -2.75
C ASP A 110 -8.64 3.70 -3.93
N ALA A 111 -7.36 3.32 -4.08
CA ALA A 111 -6.94 2.35 -5.09
C ALA A 111 -7.53 0.96 -4.84
N TRP A 112 -7.68 0.56 -3.57
CA TRP A 112 -8.28 -0.71 -3.18
C TRP A 112 -9.75 -0.84 -3.61
N ASN A 113 -10.48 0.29 -3.73
CA ASN A 113 -11.84 0.31 -4.27
C ASN A 113 -11.91 0.04 -5.78
N ARG A 114 -10.77 -0.07 -6.46
CA ARG A 114 -10.66 -0.41 -7.89
C ARG A 114 -10.34 -1.90 -8.07
N ALA A 115 -10.61 -2.75 -7.09
CA ALA A 115 -10.39 -4.19 -7.22
C ALA A 115 -11.14 -4.76 -8.45
N PRO A 116 -10.65 -5.84 -9.09
CA PRO A 116 -11.32 -6.40 -10.25
C PRO A 116 -12.77 -6.80 -9.95
N GLY A 117 -13.71 -6.43 -10.83
CA GLY A 117 -15.10 -6.89 -10.75
C GLY A 117 -15.99 -6.08 -9.83
N THR A 118 -15.63 -4.84 -9.47
CA THR A 118 -16.57 -3.93 -8.80
C THR A 118 -17.66 -3.43 -9.75
N GLY A 119 -17.40 -3.50 -11.06
CA GLY A 119 -18.28 -2.96 -12.10
C GLY A 119 -18.01 -1.49 -12.40
N SER A 120 -16.97 -0.90 -11.80
CA SER A 120 -16.54 0.46 -12.11
C SER A 120 -15.74 0.52 -13.40
N ALA A 121 -15.85 1.63 -14.12
CA ALA A 121 -15.11 1.88 -15.35
C ALA A 121 -13.58 1.99 -15.14
N ASN A 122 -13.13 2.17 -13.88
CA ASN A 122 -11.73 2.31 -13.51
C ASN A 122 -11.18 1.14 -12.68
N ASP A 123 -11.86 -0.01 -12.71
CA ASP A 123 -11.38 -1.26 -12.12
C ASP A 123 -9.98 -1.60 -12.65
N PHE A 124 -9.15 -2.16 -11.77
CA PHE A 124 -7.89 -2.76 -12.15
C PHE A 124 -8.11 -4.03 -12.95
N SER A 125 -7.20 -4.30 -13.87
CA SER A 125 -7.05 -5.66 -14.40
C SER A 125 -6.60 -6.63 -13.31
N ALA A 126 -6.75 -7.93 -13.54
CA ALA A 126 -6.21 -8.95 -12.64
C ALA A 126 -4.69 -8.81 -12.43
N SER A 127 -3.93 -8.43 -13.47
CA SER A 127 -2.48 -8.20 -13.36
C SER A 127 -2.16 -6.97 -12.52
N GLN A 128 -2.87 -5.85 -12.71
CA GLN A 128 -2.70 -4.65 -11.90
C GLN A 128 -3.04 -4.90 -10.43
N TRP A 129 -4.09 -5.68 -10.17
CA TRP A 129 -4.47 -6.09 -8.83
C TRP A 129 -3.41 -6.93 -8.14
N LYS A 130 -2.86 -7.92 -8.85
CA LYS A 130 -1.73 -8.71 -8.37
C LYS A 130 -0.51 -7.83 -8.07
N ASN A 131 -0.19 -6.92 -8.96
CA ASN A 131 0.97 -6.03 -8.84
C ASN A 131 0.86 -5.08 -7.64
N ILE A 132 -0.29 -4.42 -7.43
CA ILE A 132 -0.45 -3.53 -6.26
C ILE A 132 -0.43 -4.32 -4.95
N ASN A 133 -0.99 -5.54 -4.92
CA ASN A 133 -0.88 -6.42 -3.76
C ASN A 133 0.58 -6.82 -3.47
N GLY A 134 1.34 -7.17 -4.51
CA GLY A 134 2.76 -7.47 -4.39
C GLY A 134 3.55 -6.30 -3.81
N PHE A 135 3.27 -5.08 -4.27
CA PHE A 135 3.92 -3.88 -3.76
C PHE A 135 3.62 -3.65 -2.27
N LEU A 136 2.35 -3.72 -1.86
CA LEU A 136 1.98 -3.52 -0.45
C LEU A 136 2.50 -4.64 0.45
N ALA A 137 2.58 -5.87 -0.04
CA ALA A 137 3.19 -6.98 0.68
C ALA A 137 4.68 -6.71 0.95
N ARG A 138 5.42 -6.22 -0.06
CA ARG A 138 6.83 -5.82 0.09
C ARG A 138 7.03 -4.65 1.04
N LEU A 139 6.10 -3.69 1.08
CA LEU A 139 6.15 -2.64 2.10
C LEU A 139 5.87 -3.21 3.49
N THR A 140 4.85 -4.07 3.61
CA THR A 140 4.46 -4.68 4.88
C THR A 140 5.55 -5.55 5.48
N SER A 141 6.37 -6.22 4.66
CA SER A 141 7.51 -7.01 5.14
C SER A 141 8.57 -6.16 5.86
N LEU A 142 8.57 -4.84 5.60
CA LEU A 142 9.46 -3.85 6.21
C LEU A 142 8.83 -3.15 7.43
N SER A 143 7.58 -3.44 7.76
CA SER A 143 6.81 -2.73 8.81
C SER A 143 7.46 -2.80 10.20
N SER A 144 8.22 -3.85 10.49
CA SER A 144 8.91 -3.97 11.78
C SER A 144 10.03 -2.93 11.97
N SER A 145 10.65 -2.45 10.89
CA SER A 145 11.65 -1.37 10.93
C SER A 145 11.08 -0.02 10.49
N THR A 146 9.97 -0.02 9.75
CA THR A 146 9.30 1.18 9.23
C THR A 146 7.79 1.08 9.47
N PRO A 147 7.28 1.46 10.66
CA PRO A 147 5.86 1.29 11.01
C PRO A 147 4.86 1.93 10.03
N ALA A 148 5.24 3.01 9.35
CA ALA A 148 4.42 3.65 8.30
C ALA A 148 4.15 2.75 7.09
N PHE A 149 4.85 1.61 6.96
CA PHE A 149 4.63 0.61 5.92
C PHE A 149 3.74 -0.55 6.36
N ASP A 150 3.06 -0.45 7.49
CA ASP A 150 2.09 -1.47 7.91
C ASP A 150 0.81 -1.42 7.07
N PHE A 151 0.79 -2.18 5.97
CA PHE A 151 -0.39 -2.42 5.13
C PHE A 151 -1.04 -3.78 5.42
N SER A 152 -0.80 -4.36 6.60
CA SER A 152 -1.32 -5.69 6.96
C SER A 152 -2.85 -5.78 6.93
N MET A 153 -3.58 -4.68 7.15
CA MET A 153 -5.04 -4.66 6.99
C MET A 153 -5.47 -5.01 5.56
N PHE A 154 -4.74 -4.55 4.56
CA PHE A 154 -5.01 -4.86 3.16
C PHE A 154 -4.67 -6.33 2.85
N GLY A 155 -3.56 -6.84 3.39
CA GLY A 155 -3.21 -8.26 3.31
C GLY A 155 -4.28 -9.15 3.95
N LEU A 156 -4.80 -8.77 5.10
CA LEU A 156 -5.90 -9.47 5.76
C LEU A 156 -7.13 -9.56 4.85
N TRP A 157 -7.52 -8.43 4.23
CA TRP A 157 -8.67 -8.40 3.34
C TRP A 157 -8.46 -9.23 2.07
N THR A 158 -7.26 -9.19 1.46
CA THR A 158 -6.94 -10.02 0.30
C THR A 158 -6.97 -11.50 0.63
N LEU A 159 -6.31 -11.92 1.73
CA LEU A 159 -6.28 -13.32 2.14
C LEU A 159 -7.70 -13.83 2.46
N ARG A 160 -8.53 -13.01 3.10
CA ARG A 160 -9.95 -13.31 3.31
C ARG A 160 -10.69 -13.53 1.99
N SER A 161 -10.55 -12.63 1.01
CA SER A 161 -11.19 -12.82 -0.31
C SER A 161 -10.68 -14.06 -1.05
N ALA A 162 -9.39 -14.36 -0.92
CA ALA A 162 -8.73 -15.44 -1.64
C ALA A 162 -8.99 -16.84 -1.07
N SER A 163 -9.27 -16.96 0.24
CA SER A 163 -9.28 -18.26 0.93
C SER A 163 -10.44 -18.48 1.91
N GLU A 164 -11.19 -17.43 2.25
CA GLU A 164 -12.37 -17.50 3.14
C GLU A 164 -13.69 -17.21 2.40
N ALA A 165 -13.62 -16.93 1.09
CA ALA A 165 -14.80 -16.84 0.24
C ALA A 165 -15.27 -18.24 -0.19
N ASN A 166 -16.57 -18.39 -0.45
CA ASN A 166 -17.13 -19.63 -0.98
C ASN A 166 -16.59 -19.93 -2.39
N GLU A 167 -16.45 -18.88 -3.20
CA GLU A 167 -15.98 -18.94 -4.59
C GLU A 167 -14.99 -17.79 -4.83
N PRO A 168 -13.71 -17.96 -4.48
CA PRO A 168 -12.71 -16.93 -4.68
C PRO A 168 -12.42 -16.72 -6.17
N SER A 169 -12.29 -15.46 -6.59
CA SER A 169 -11.91 -15.17 -7.98
C SER A 169 -10.44 -15.54 -8.24
N PRO A 170 -10.05 -15.90 -9.48
CA PRO A 170 -8.64 -16.14 -9.79
C PRO A 170 -7.74 -14.94 -9.48
N ALA A 171 -8.24 -13.72 -9.63
CA ALA A 171 -7.51 -12.50 -9.31
C ALA A 171 -7.24 -12.35 -7.81
N ASP A 172 -8.19 -12.72 -6.96
CA ASP A 172 -8.01 -12.72 -5.51
C ASP A 172 -7.03 -13.80 -5.07
N VAL A 173 -7.12 -15.01 -5.66
CA VAL A 173 -6.17 -16.10 -5.38
C VAL A 173 -4.74 -15.68 -5.74
N ASP A 174 -4.52 -15.10 -6.92
CA ASP A 174 -3.19 -14.65 -7.34
C ASP A 174 -2.68 -13.47 -6.49
N ALA A 175 -3.56 -12.56 -6.08
CA ALA A 175 -3.22 -11.50 -5.14
C ALA A 175 -2.87 -12.06 -3.74
N GLY A 176 -3.58 -13.08 -3.26
CA GLY A 176 -3.28 -13.75 -1.98
C GLY A 176 -1.93 -14.44 -1.99
N LYS A 177 -1.56 -15.09 -3.10
CA LYS A 177 -0.25 -15.74 -3.26
C LYS A 177 0.91 -14.77 -3.11
N VAL A 178 0.84 -13.57 -3.71
CA VAL A 178 1.93 -12.59 -3.61
C VAL A 178 2.09 -12.01 -2.20
N TRP A 179 1.04 -12.02 -1.37
CA TRP A 179 1.17 -11.68 0.06
C TRP A 179 2.01 -12.70 0.81
N PHE A 180 1.85 -14.00 0.53
CA PHE A 180 2.77 -15.01 1.07
C PHE A 180 4.16 -14.90 0.46
N GLU A 181 4.27 -14.65 -0.85
CA GLU A 181 5.58 -14.52 -1.51
C GLU A 181 6.47 -13.45 -0.87
N TYR A 182 5.90 -12.30 -0.50
CA TYR A 182 6.69 -11.16 -0.03
C TYR A 182 6.56 -10.81 1.45
N ALA A 183 5.51 -11.26 2.15
CA ALA A 183 5.23 -10.86 3.52
C ALA A 183 4.97 -12.02 4.49
N GLU A 184 5.25 -13.28 4.11
CA GLU A 184 4.98 -14.47 4.94
C GLU A 184 5.48 -14.35 6.37
N ASP A 185 6.72 -13.89 6.58
CA ASP A 185 7.30 -13.75 7.91
C ASP A 185 6.48 -12.80 8.80
N VAL A 186 6.07 -11.66 8.23
CA VAL A 186 5.23 -10.68 8.93
C VAL A 186 3.83 -11.22 9.15
N LEU A 187 3.20 -11.88 8.18
CA LEU A 187 1.89 -12.50 8.34
C LEU A 187 1.89 -13.56 9.44
N THR A 188 2.95 -14.38 9.49
CA THR A 188 3.15 -15.40 10.52
C THR A 188 3.34 -14.77 11.90
N LYS A 189 4.15 -13.72 11.99
CA LYS A 189 4.34 -12.96 13.23
C LYS A 189 3.03 -12.37 13.72
N LEU A 190 2.30 -11.64 12.87
CA LEU A 190 1.03 -11.01 13.22
C LEU A 190 -0.03 -12.02 13.67
N SER A 191 -0.02 -13.22 13.09
CA SER A 191 -0.91 -14.31 13.47
C SER A 191 -0.55 -14.91 14.82
N LYS A 192 0.76 -15.04 15.15
CA LYS A 192 1.21 -15.46 16.48
C LYS A 192 0.94 -14.41 17.56
N GLU A 193 1.01 -13.13 17.19
CA GLU A 193 0.72 -11.99 18.06
C GLU A 193 -0.79 -11.69 18.15
N GLU A 194 -1.63 -12.44 17.43
CA GLU A 194 -3.08 -12.29 17.40
C GLU A 194 -3.55 -10.85 17.12
N LYS A 195 -2.87 -10.18 16.17
CA LYS A 195 -3.20 -8.78 15.84
C LYS A 195 -4.67 -8.65 15.42
N SER A 196 -5.43 -7.91 16.20
CA SER A 196 -6.85 -7.62 15.97
C SER A 196 -7.08 -6.23 15.36
N PHE A 197 -8.23 -6.06 14.70
CA PHE A 197 -8.72 -4.78 14.19
C PHE A 197 -10.09 -4.45 14.80
N PRO A 198 -10.45 -3.16 14.93
CA PRO A 198 -11.73 -2.77 15.49
C PRO A 198 -12.91 -3.16 14.59
N ALA A 199 -14.08 -3.35 15.22
CA ALA A 199 -15.34 -3.64 14.56
C ALA A 199 -15.26 -4.83 13.58
N LYS A 200 -15.93 -4.74 12.43
CA LYS A 200 -15.96 -5.81 11.42
C LYS A 200 -14.75 -5.80 10.47
N VAL A 201 -13.76 -4.94 10.69
CA VAL A 201 -12.59 -4.81 9.79
C VAL A 201 -11.86 -6.15 9.66
N GLY A 202 -11.64 -6.81 10.80
CA GLY A 202 -10.93 -8.08 10.86
C GLY A 202 -11.80 -9.33 10.90
N ALA A 203 -13.11 -9.20 10.64
CA ALA A 203 -14.03 -10.34 10.61
C ALA A 203 -13.60 -11.42 9.61
N GLY A 204 -13.95 -12.68 9.91
CA GLY A 204 -13.84 -13.83 9.00
C GLY A 204 -14.66 -13.64 7.72
N GLY A 205 -14.26 -14.36 6.66
CA GLY A 205 -14.99 -14.44 5.40
C GLY A 205 -16.21 -15.36 5.47
N GLY A 206 -16.95 -15.46 4.37
CA GLY A 206 -18.24 -16.15 4.32
C GLY A 206 -18.19 -17.61 4.79
N SER A 207 -17.14 -18.35 4.43
CA SER A 207 -16.95 -19.76 4.82
C SER A 207 -16.66 -19.95 6.31
N TYR A 208 -16.36 -18.86 7.03
CA TYR A 208 -15.95 -18.85 8.43
C TYR A 208 -16.71 -17.78 9.23
N ALA A 209 -17.94 -17.44 8.82
CA ALA A 209 -18.74 -16.41 9.47
C ALA A 209 -19.14 -16.76 10.91
N ASP A 210 -19.09 -18.05 11.26
CA ASP A 210 -19.28 -18.58 12.62
C ASP A 210 -18.03 -18.39 13.51
N LYS A 211 -16.87 -18.10 12.92
CA LYS A 211 -15.64 -17.82 13.65
C LYS A 211 -15.65 -16.38 14.13
N GLU A 212 -15.44 -16.17 15.42
CA GLU A 212 -15.30 -14.85 16.04
C GLU A 212 -13.93 -14.21 15.78
N TRP A 213 -13.36 -14.41 14.58
CA TRP A 213 -12.07 -13.82 14.23
C TRP A 213 -12.18 -12.31 14.11
N THR A 214 -11.22 -11.59 14.69
CA THR A 214 -11.14 -10.12 14.68
C THR A 214 -9.88 -9.61 13.98
N GLY A 215 -9.10 -10.48 13.35
CA GLY A 215 -7.86 -10.13 12.68
C GLY A 215 -7.02 -11.36 12.32
N PHE A 216 -5.72 -11.25 12.54
CA PHE A 216 -4.74 -12.31 12.37
C PHE A 216 -4.79 -13.26 13.58
N ASN A 217 -4.74 -14.57 13.34
CA ASN A 217 -4.61 -15.58 14.39
C ASN A 217 -4.05 -16.89 13.80
N PRO A 218 -3.55 -17.82 14.63
CA PRO A 218 -2.89 -19.03 14.13
C PRO A 218 -3.81 -19.93 13.30
N GLN A 219 -5.06 -20.11 13.74
CA GLN A 219 -6.03 -20.95 13.02
C GLN A 219 -6.35 -20.39 11.63
N ARG A 220 -6.49 -19.08 11.53
CA ARG A 220 -6.78 -18.38 10.28
C ARG A 220 -5.58 -18.44 9.32
N LEU A 221 -4.36 -18.37 9.86
CA LEU A 221 -3.14 -18.56 9.07
C LEU A 221 -3.07 -19.94 8.44
N GLU A 222 -3.43 -21.01 9.17
CA GLU A 222 -3.47 -22.38 8.65
C GLU A 222 -4.42 -22.50 7.45
N VAL A 223 -5.61 -21.89 7.55
CA VAL A 223 -6.58 -21.84 6.45
C VAL A 223 -5.98 -21.17 5.22
N TRP A 224 -5.33 -20.02 5.39
CA TRP A 224 -4.73 -19.28 4.29
C TRP A 224 -3.59 -20.04 3.63
N GLN A 225 -2.73 -20.67 4.43
CA GLN A 225 -1.60 -21.46 3.92
C GLN A 225 -2.07 -22.67 3.14
N ALA A 226 -3.10 -23.39 3.63
CA ALA A 226 -3.65 -24.54 2.93
C ALA A 226 -4.28 -24.19 1.57
N ALA A 227 -4.79 -22.96 1.42
CA ALA A 227 -5.42 -22.51 0.18
C ALA A 227 -4.44 -21.92 -0.85
N LEU A 228 -3.33 -21.34 -0.40
CA LEU A 228 -2.51 -20.45 -1.23
C LEU A 228 -1.03 -20.87 -1.37
N ARG A 229 -0.56 -21.87 -0.61
CA ARG A 229 0.80 -22.42 -0.74
C ARG A 229 0.77 -23.81 -1.35
#